data_AF-A0A3M1SHS7-F1
#
_entry.id   AF-A0A3M1SHS7-F1
#
_cell.length_a   1.000
_cell.length_b   1.000
_cell.length_c   1.000
_cell.angle_alpha   90.00
_cell.angle_beta   90.00
_cell.angle_gamma   90.00
#
_symmetry.space_group_name_H-M   'P 1'
#
loop_
_entity.id
_entity.type
_entity.pdbx_description
1 polymer ?
#
loop_
_entity_poly.entity_id
_entity_poly.type
_entity_poly.pdbx_seq_one_letter_code
_entity_poly.pdbx_strand_id
1 'polypeptide(L)'
;ILGMHGDGPGKSGTPVKTAIVVASHEPLLVDIAVCKYLGVSPHSLPTVKAAMVLERGLSVEDVEFDERFEREFKLPNLGPVVFGPAFLHGFMRRHLTERPVLSGRCMLCKECINHCPAGAIKDGGKEVSFDYDKCIRCYCCTEVCPAGVLHPAEPVLGRMLQKVFKRW
;
A
#
# COMPACT_ATOMS: atom_id res chain seq x y z
N ILE A 1 20.07 1.29 -9.73
CA ILE A 1 18.66 1.59 -9.39
C ILE A 1 18.33 0.83 -8.10
N LEU A 2 17.76 1.53 -7.12
CA LEU A 2 17.28 0.96 -5.87
C LEU A 2 15.75 0.89 -5.90
N GLY A 3 15.19 -0.18 -5.35
CA GLY A 3 13.79 -0.28 -4.93
C GLY A 3 13.69 -0.39 -3.41
N MET A 4 12.51 -0.75 -2.90
CA MET A 4 12.25 -0.88 -1.46
C MET A 4 11.54 -2.21 -1.16
N HIS A 5 11.98 -2.90 -0.12
CA HIS A 5 11.27 -4.01 0.53
C HIS A 5 10.33 -3.51 1.61
N GLY A 6 9.28 -4.29 1.90
CA GLY A 6 8.34 -4.06 2.99
C GLY A 6 7.30 -2.99 2.67
N ASP A 7 6.88 -2.24 3.68
CA ASP A 7 5.72 -1.34 3.57
C ASP A 7 6.00 -0.06 2.76
N GLY A 8 7.28 0.23 2.46
CA GLY A 8 7.68 1.26 1.48
C GLY A 8 7.13 2.68 1.72
N PRO A 9 7.47 3.61 0.82
CA PRO A 9 8.77 4.27 0.78
C PRO A 9 9.14 5.01 2.09
N GLY A 10 10.42 5.34 2.27
CA GLY A 10 10.93 6.03 3.47
C GLY A 10 11.50 5.06 4.52
N LYS A 11 11.34 5.40 5.81
CA LYS A 11 11.88 4.60 6.93
C LYS A 11 11.10 3.30 7.22
N SER A 12 9.91 3.15 6.64
CA SER A 12 9.03 1.97 6.72
C SER A 12 9.51 0.80 5.87
N GLY A 13 10.40 1.03 4.89
CA GLY A 13 10.94 0.00 4.02
C GLY A 13 12.46 -0.16 4.12
N THR A 14 12.99 -1.18 3.45
CA THR A 14 14.44 -1.44 3.37
C THR A 14 14.91 -1.28 1.92
N PRO A 15 15.90 -0.42 1.63
CA PRO A 15 16.44 -0.28 0.27
C PRO A 15 17.01 -1.60 -0.25
N VAL A 16 16.67 -1.94 -1.48
CA VAL A 16 17.18 -3.13 -2.18
C VAL A 16 17.67 -2.73 -3.57
N LYS A 17 18.79 -3.30 -3.99
CA LYS A 17 19.27 -3.11 -5.37
C LYS A 17 18.35 -3.91 -6.31
N THR A 18 17.48 -3.24 -7.05
CA THR A 18 16.65 -3.86 -8.09
C THR A 18 17.46 -4.02 -9.38
N ALA A 19 18.17 -2.96 -9.75
CA ALA A 19 18.97 -2.85 -10.98
C ALA A 19 18.19 -3.14 -12.28
N ILE A 20 16.86 -2.93 -12.29
CA ILE A 20 16.02 -3.08 -13.48
C ILE A 20 15.50 -1.73 -13.97
N VAL A 21 15.31 -1.62 -15.28
CA VAL A 21 14.47 -0.62 -15.94
C VAL A 21 13.43 -1.41 -16.73
N VAL A 22 12.16 -1.05 -16.61
CA VAL A 22 11.06 -1.67 -17.35
C VAL A 22 10.44 -0.59 -18.22
N ALA A 23 10.23 -0.90 -19.51
CA ALA A 23 9.61 0.00 -20.47
C ALA A 23 8.77 -0.80 -21.46
N SER A 24 7.64 -0.23 -21.88
CA SER A 24 6.78 -0.78 -22.92
C SER A 24 6.01 0.36 -23.59
N HIS A 25 5.56 0.13 -24.82
CA HIS A 25 4.62 1.01 -25.51
C HIS A 25 3.19 0.90 -24.93
N GLU A 26 2.94 -0.11 -24.11
CA GLU A 26 1.65 -0.36 -23.46
C GLU A 26 1.82 -0.40 -21.93
N PRO A 27 1.16 0.50 -21.17
CA PRO A 27 1.34 0.60 -19.71
C PRO A 27 1.03 -0.69 -18.95
N LEU A 28 0.01 -1.45 -19.37
CA LEU A 28 -0.37 -2.68 -18.66
C LEU A 28 0.74 -3.75 -18.70
N LEU A 29 1.51 -3.81 -19.78
CA LEU A 29 2.64 -4.75 -19.90
C LEU A 29 3.77 -4.41 -18.92
N VAL A 30 3.94 -3.13 -18.57
CA VAL A 30 4.92 -2.73 -17.55
C VAL A 30 4.52 -3.31 -16.19
N ASP A 31 3.25 -3.17 -15.81
CA ASP A 31 2.74 -3.71 -14.53
C ASP A 31 2.83 -5.24 -14.48
N ILE A 32 2.46 -5.92 -15.56
CA ILE A 32 2.55 -7.39 -15.68
C ILE A 32 4.02 -7.84 -15.58
N ALA A 33 4.94 -7.13 -16.24
CA ALA A 33 6.36 -7.44 -16.17
C ALA A 33 6.91 -7.25 -14.75
N VAL A 34 6.54 -6.18 -14.06
CA VAL A 34 6.93 -5.99 -12.65
C VAL A 34 6.36 -7.09 -11.76
N CYS A 35 5.10 -7.51 -11.97
CA CYS A 35 4.50 -8.63 -11.23
C CYS A 35 5.32 -9.92 -11.41
N LYS A 36 5.65 -10.26 -12.66
CA LYS A 36 6.44 -11.46 -12.98
C LYS A 36 7.86 -11.37 -12.39
N TYR A 37 8.49 -10.20 -12.42
CA TYR A 37 9.78 -9.94 -11.76
C TYR A 37 9.72 -10.15 -10.24
N LEU A 38 8.63 -9.73 -9.59
CA LEU A 38 8.43 -9.86 -8.15
C LEU A 38 7.91 -11.24 -7.72
N GLY A 39 7.62 -12.15 -8.66
CA GLY A 39 6.98 -13.43 -8.36
C GLY A 39 5.52 -13.31 -7.90
N VAL A 40 4.85 -12.22 -8.26
CA VAL A 40 3.45 -11.94 -7.90
C VAL A 40 2.55 -12.25 -9.09
N SER A 41 1.40 -12.88 -8.82
CA SER A 41 0.39 -13.11 -9.86
C SER A 41 -0.24 -11.77 -10.28
N PRO A 42 -0.25 -11.40 -11.57
CA PRO A 42 -0.92 -10.18 -12.04
C PRO A 42 -2.41 -10.10 -11.66
N HIS A 43 -3.09 -11.25 -11.58
CA HIS A 43 -4.50 -11.33 -11.17
C HIS A 43 -4.75 -10.96 -9.71
N SER A 44 -3.72 -10.93 -8.87
CA SER A 44 -3.83 -10.52 -7.47
C SER A 44 -3.94 -9.00 -7.30
N LEU A 45 -3.52 -8.23 -8.30
CA LEU A 45 -3.62 -6.77 -8.28
C LEU A 45 -4.96 -6.35 -8.87
N PRO A 46 -5.85 -5.67 -8.11
CA PRO A 46 -7.19 -5.33 -8.59
C PRO A 46 -7.20 -4.45 -9.84
N THR A 47 -6.22 -3.54 -9.96
CA THR A 47 -6.08 -2.65 -11.12
C THR A 47 -5.74 -3.43 -12.39
N VAL A 48 -4.75 -4.33 -12.31
CA VAL A 48 -4.36 -5.21 -13.42
C VAL A 48 -5.48 -6.17 -13.75
N LYS A 49 -6.12 -6.80 -12.75
CA LYS A 49 -7.28 -7.66 -12.94
C LYS A 49 -8.43 -6.95 -13.65
N ALA A 50 -8.78 -5.74 -13.21
CA ALA A 50 -9.83 -4.95 -13.86
C ALA A 50 -9.46 -4.61 -15.31
N ALA A 51 -8.21 -4.20 -15.57
CA ALA A 51 -7.74 -3.89 -16.91
C ALA A 51 -7.76 -5.11 -17.84
N MET A 52 -7.40 -6.30 -17.34
CA MET A 52 -7.48 -7.56 -18.09
C MET A 52 -8.93 -7.93 -18.42
N VAL A 53 -9.88 -7.73 -17.49
CA VAL A 53 -11.31 -8.00 -17.70
C VAL A 53 -11.95 -7.02 -18.68
N LEU A 54 -11.49 -5.77 -18.73
CA LEU A 54 -12.00 -4.75 -19.65
C LEU A 54 -11.49 -4.91 -21.10
N GLU A 55 -10.81 -6.02 -21.40
CA GLU A 55 -10.32 -6.46 -22.71
C GLU A 55 -9.45 -5.43 -23.47
N ARG A 56 -8.13 -5.59 -23.34
CA ARG A 56 -7.14 -5.05 -24.29
C ARG A 56 -6.31 -6.13 -25.01
N GLY A 57 -6.68 -7.42 -24.86
CA GLY A 57 -6.01 -8.53 -25.56
C GLY A 57 -4.55 -8.77 -25.17
N LEU A 58 -4.12 -8.29 -24.00
CA LEU A 58 -2.75 -8.43 -23.51
C LEU A 58 -2.66 -9.62 -22.55
N SER A 59 -1.71 -10.50 -22.82
CA SER A 59 -1.53 -11.74 -22.09
C SER A 59 -0.28 -11.69 -21.21
N VAL A 60 -0.27 -12.47 -20.11
CA VAL A 60 0.88 -12.54 -19.20
C VAL A 60 2.11 -13.15 -19.89
N GLU A 61 1.86 -13.88 -20.97
CA GLU A 61 2.79 -14.56 -21.84
C GLU A 61 3.58 -13.59 -22.73
N ASP A 62 3.10 -12.36 -22.95
CA ASP A 62 3.74 -11.36 -23.83
C ASP A 62 4.98 -10.69 -23.20
N VAL A 63 5.37 -11.10 -21.99
CA VAL A 63 6.53 -10.54 -21.27
C VAL A 63 7.71 -11.51 -21.30
N GLU A 64 8.71 -11.18 -22.08
CA GLU A 64 10.04 -11.78 -22.05
C GLU A 64 11.02 -10.90 -21.25
N PHE A 65 11.88 -11.54 -20.46
CA PHE A 65 12.98 -10.86 -19.79
C PHE A 65 14.28 -11.24 -20.48
N ASP A 66 15.09 -10.24 -20.80
CA ASP A 66 16.44 -10.43 -21.37
C ASP A 66 17.36 -11.17 -20.38
N GLU A 67 17.13 -11.00 -19.08
CA GLU A 67 17.89 -11.65 -18.01
C GLU A 67 16.97 -12.26 -16.95
N ARG A 68 17.39 -13.39 -16.38
CA ARG A 68 16.69 -14.03 -15.26
C ARG A 68 17.07 -13.33 -13.95
N PHE A 69 16.09 -12.73 -13.30
CA PHE A 69 16.29 -12.08 -12.00
C PHE A 69 15.70 -12.96 -10.89
N GLU A 70 16.53 -13.78 -10.24
CA GLU A 70 16.12 -14.47 -9.02
C GLU A 70 16.47 -13.60 -7.81
N ARG A 71 15.46 -12.95 -7.20
CA ARG A 71 15.60 -12.20 -5.95
C ARG A 71 14.37 -12.37 -5.07
N GLU A 72 14.60 -12.57 -3.78
CA GLU A 72 13.52 -12.59 -2.79
C GLU A 72 13.10 -11.16 -2.46
N PHE A 73 11.85 -10.82 -2.79
CA PHE A 73 11.24 -9.54 -2.46
C PHE A 73 10.25 -9.70 -1.31
N LYS A 74 10.42 -8.90 -0.24
CA LYS A 74 9.40 -8.80 0.81
C LYS A 74 8.34 -7.79 0.37
N LEU A 75 7.16 -8.29 0.02
CA LEU A 75 6.00 -7.47 -0.33
C LEU A 75 5.40 -6.76 0.90
N PRO A 76 4.72 -5.61 0.72
CA PRO A 76 3.96 -4.96 1.78
C PRO A 76 2.79 -5.83 2.23
N ASN A 77 2.27 -5.56 3.43
CA ASN A 77 1.05 -6.22 3.88
C ASN A 77 -0.15 -5.71 3.06
N LEU A 78 -0.72 -6.55 2.21
CA LEU A 78 -1.88 -6.20 1.38
C LEU A 78 -3.17 -6.31 2.19
N GLY A 79 -3.73 -5.16 2.55
CA GLY A 79 -5.07 -5.06 3.09
C GLY A 79 -6.16 -5.31 2.02
N PRO A 80 -7.33 -5.82 2.40
CA PRO A 80 -8.47 -5.95 1.49
C PRO A 80 -8.93 -4.61 0.90
N VAL A 81 -9.19 -4.58 -0.41
CA VAL A 81 -9.36 -3.35 -1.21
C VAL A 81 -10.79 -2.81 -1.23
N VAL A 82 -11.79 -3.64 -0.96
CA VAL A 82 -13.21 -3.23 -0.95
C VAL A 82 -13.96 -4.01 0.12
N PHE A 83 -14.85 -3.33 0.85
CA PHE A 83 -15.77 -3.97 1.78
C PHE A 83 -17.21 -3.57 1.52
N GLY A 84 -18.05 -4.59 1.38
CA GLY A 84 -19.49 -4.63 1.69
C GLY A 84 -20.42 -3.69 0.90
N PRO A 85 -21.71 -3.66 1.29
CA PRO A 85 -22.72 -2.83 0.65
C PRO A 85 -22.46 -1.33 0.83
N ALA A 86 -22.82 -0.52 -0.18
CA ALA A 86 -22.64 0.94 -0.18
C ALA A 86 -23.16 1.64 1.09
N PHE A 87 -24.29 1.19 1.63
CA PHE A 87 -24.89 1.76 2.84
C PHE A 87 -24.05 1.55 4.11
N LEU A 88 -23.15 0.56 4.13
CA LEU A 88 -22.25 0.28 5.26
C LEU A 88 -20.85 0.88 5.06
N HIS A 89 -20.53 1.46 3.90
CA HIS A 89 -19.16 1.89 3.56
C HIS A 89 -18.54 2.80 4.62
N GLY A 90 -19.30 3.76 5.18
CA GLY A 90 -18.81 4.65 6.23
C GLY A 90 -18.43 3.90 7.52
N PHE A 91 -19.32 3.01 7.99
CA PHE A 91 -19.07 2.17 9.16
C PHE A 91 -17.86 1.25 8.94
N MET A 92 -17.82 0.56 7.80
CA MET A 92 -16.73 -0.36 7.47
C MET A 92 -15.39 0.37 7.33
N ARG A 93 -15.37 1.53 6.66
CA ARG A 93 -14.17 2.37 6.55
C ARG A 93 -13.63 2.80 7.91
N ARG A 94 -14.51 3.10 8.87
CA ARG A 94 -14.13 3.55 10.21
C ARG A 94 -13.61 2.42 11.09
N HIS A 95 -14.20 1.23 10.99
CA HIS A 95 -13.95 0.15 11.94
C HIS A 95 -13.22 -1.08 11.39
N LEU A 96 -13.17 -1.26 10.07
CA LEU A 96 -12.62 -2.45 9.42
C LEU A 96 -11.38 -2.16 8.56
N THR A 97 -11.20 -0.92 8.11
CA THR A 97 -10.06 -0.54 7.28
C THR A 97 -8.86 -0.13 8.14
N GLU A 98 -7.66 -0.51 7.72
CA GLU A 98 -6.41 -0.03 8.29
C GLU A 98 -6.35 1.50 8.33
N ARG A 99 -5.62 2.02 9.32
CA ARG A 99 -5.39 3.45 9.52
C ARG A 99 -3.98 3.71 10.03
N PRO A 100 -3.39 4.88 9.74
CA PRO A 100 -2.08 5.22 10.29
C PRO A 100 -2.17 5.38 11.81
N VAL A 101 -1.25 4.76 12.54
CA VAL A 101 -1.10 4.88 13.99
C VAL A 101 0.36 5.17 14.35
N LEU A 102 0.57 5.77 15.51
CA LEU A 102 1.91 5.99 16.07
C LEU A 102 2.37 4.73 16.82
N SER A 103 3.58 4.28 16.51
CA SER A 103 4.30 3.22 17.22
C SER A 103 5.73 3.69 17.47
N GLY A 104 5.91 4.53 18.49
CA GLY A 104 7.21 5.09 18.84
C GLY A 104 7.09 6.53 19.32
N ARG A 105 8.23 7.22 19.42
CA ARG A 105 8.28 8.61 19.89
C ARG A 105 8.13 9.58 18.71
N CYS A 106 6.97 10.25 18.64
CA CYS A 106 6.79 11.38 17.75
C CYS A 106 7.73 12.53 18.14
N MET A 107 8.44 13.12 17.17
CA MET A 107 9.28 14.31 17.38
C MET A 107 8.56 15.61 17.00
N LEU A 108 7.27 15.53 16.65
CA LEU A 108 6.43 16.66 16.26
C LEU A 108 7.03 17.55 15.14
N CYS A 109 7.75 16.96 14.19
CA CYS A 109 8.40 17.68 13.08
C CYS A 109 7.43 18.25 12.02
N LYS A 110 6.14 17.91 12.10
CA LYS A 110 5.05 18.40 11.24
C LYS A 110 5.09 17.99 9.76
N GLU A 111 6.07 17.19 9.32
CA GLU A 111 6.12 16.70 7.93
C GLU A 111 4.84 15.99 7.47
N CYS A 112 4.31 15.08 8.30
CA CYS A 112 3.06 14.39 8.01
C CYS A 112 1.86 15.34 7.91
N ILE A 113 1.84 16.45 8.66
CA ILE A 113 0.79 17.48 8.58
C ILE A 113 0.88 18.19 7.23
N ASN A 114 2.09 18.64 6.85
CA ASN A 114 2.34 19.40 5.63
C ASN A 114 2.04 18.60 4.36
N HIS A 115 2.25 17.28 4.40
CA HIS A 115 2.06 16.39 3.25
C HIS A 115 0.72 15.64 3.28
N CYS A 116 -0.21 15.97 4.19
CA CYS A 116 -1.52 15.33 4.23
C CYS A 116 -2.47 16.01 3.22
N PRO A 117 -2.79 15.38 2.07
CA PRO A 117 -3.66 16.01 1.05
C PRO A 117 -5.09 16.21 1.56
N ALA A 118 -5.51 15.45 2.57
CA ALA A 118 -6.85 15.54 3.14
C ALA A 118 -6.95 16.51 4.33
N GLY A 119 -5.85 17.12 4.78
CA GLY A 119 -5.83 17.95 6.00
C GLY A 119 -6.30 17.20 7.24
N ALA A 120 -6.02 15.90 7.31
CA ALA A 120 -6.54 14.99 8.33
C ALA A 120 -5.63 14.86 9.57
N ILE A 121 -4.56 15.64 9.66
CA ILE A 121 -3.55 15.55 10.74
C ILE A 121 -3.37 16.93 11.35
N LYS A 122 -3.35 17.00 12.69
CA LYS A 122 -3.20 18.24 13.46
C LYS A 122 -2.13 18.09 14.53
N ASP A 123 -1.61 19.22 14.99
CA ASP A 123 -0.73 19.29 16.16
C ASP A 123 -1.54 18.97 17.43
N GLY A 124 -1.16 17.92 18.15
CA GLY A 124 -1.75 17.51 19.44
C GLY A 124 -0.89 17.87 20.65
N GLY A 125 0.13 18.72 20.48
CA GLY A 125 1.02 19.19 21.54
C GLY A 125 2.19 18.24 21.83
N LYS A 126 1.91 16.99 22.20
CA LYS A 126 2.97 15.98 22.46
C LYS A 126 3.25 15.11 21.23
N GLU A 127 2.21 14.83 20.46
CA GLU A 127 2.26 14.05 19.23
C GLU A 127 1.18 14.55 18.26
N VAL A 128 1.19 14.05 17.03
CA VAL A 128 0.17 14.42 16.05
C VAL A 128 -1.15 13.71 16.36
N SER A 129 -2.26 14.39 16.07
CA SER A 129 -3.61 13.83 16.18
C SER A 129 -4.22 13.63 14.80
N PHE A 130 -5.00 12.57 14.63
CA PHE A 130 -5.62 12.20 13.36
C PHE A 130 -7.14 12.39 13.40
N ASP A 131 -7.66 13.07 12.40
CA ASP A 131 -9.08 13.06 12.03
C ASP A 131 -9.31 11.93 11.02
N TYR A 132 -9.72 10.76 11.53
CA TYR A 132 -9.90 9.58 10.69
C TYR A 132 -11.13 9.64 9.78
N ASP A 133 -12.07 10.55 10.03
CA ASP A 133 -13.23 10.76 9.16
C ASP A 133 -12.80 11.55 7.90
N LYS A 134 -11.83 12.46 8.03
CA LYS A 134 -11.19 13.13 6.88
C LYS A 134 -10.11 12.30 6.20
N CYS A 135 -9.45 11.39 6.92
CA CYS A 135 -8.33 10.62 6.39
C CYS A 135 -8.74 9.77 5.18
N ILE A 136 -8.11 10.02 4.02
CA ILE A 136 -8.38 9.28 2.78
C ILE A 136 -7.70 7.90 2.69
N ARG A 137 -6.85 7.53 3.67
CA ARG A 137 -6.02 6.30 3.66
C ARG A 137 -4.99 6.24 2.54
N CYS A 138 -4.38 7.39 2.20
CA CYS A 138 -3.29 7.46 1.22
C CYS A 138 -1.92 7.05 1.79
N TYR A 139 -1.76 7.02 3.11
CA TYR A 139 -0.53 6.67 3.83
C TYR A 139 0.72 7.52 3.55
N CYS A 140 0.62 8.65 2.85
CA CYS A 140 1.73 9.60 2.68
C CYS A 140 2.40 10.00 4.01
N CYS A 141 1.63 10.07 5.10
CA CYS A 141 2.15 10.37 6.44
C CYS A 141 3.16 9.33 6.96
N THR A 142 2.98 8.06 6.60
CA THR A 142 3.94 6.98 6.93
C THR A 142 5.22 7.15 6.13
N GLU A 143 5.09 7.50 4.85
CA GLU A 143 6.21 7.64 3.92
C GLU A 143 7.14 8.80 4.27
N VAL A 144 6.57 9.97 4.59
CA VAL A 144 7.35 11.19 4.85
C VAL A 144 7.86 11.28 6.29
N CYS A 145 7.46 10.37 7.19
CA CYS A 145 7.83 10.46 8.59
C CYS A 145 9.34 10.22 8.78
N PRO A 146 10.14 11.24 9.15
CA PRO A 146 11.58 11.07 9.29
C PRO A 146 11.96 10.18 10.47
N ALA A 147 11.09 10.11 11.48
CA ALA A 147 11.23 9.24 12.64
C ALA A 147 10.84 7.78 12.35
N GLY A 148 10.10 7.51 11.27
CA GLY A 148 9.62 6.17 10.93
C GLY A 148 8.69 5.56 11.99
N VAL A 149 7.91 6.37 12.71
CA VAL A 149 7.04 5.93 13.82
C VAL A 149 5.57 5.79 13.44
N LEU A 150 5.21 6.00 12.17
CA LEU A 150 3.84 5.91 11.67
C LEU A 150 3.66 4.65 10.84
N HIS A 151 2.67 3.81 11.17
CA HIS A 151 2.44 2.54 10.47
C HIS A 151 0.95 2.28 10.25
N PRO A 152 0.55 1.55 9.21
CA PRO A 152 -0.81 1.02 9.08
C PRO A 152 -1.11 0.04 10.22
N ALA A 153 -2.29 0.17 10.83
CA ALA A 153 -2.80 -0.82 11.76
C ALA A 153 -4.31 -1.02 11.60
N GLU A 154 -4.73 -2.29 11.66
CA GLU A 154 -6.14 -2.65 11.73
C GLU A 154 -6.77 -2.19 13.05
N PRO A 155 -7.98 -1.60 13.02
CA PRO A 155 -8.77 -1.40 14.22
C PRO A 155 -9.12 -2.75 14.88
N VAL A 156 -9.40 -2.72 16.19
CA VAL A 156 -9.69 -3.93 16.97
C VAL A 156 -10.82 -4.77 16.37
N LEU A 157 -11.90 -4.10 15.92
CA LEU A 157 -13.04 -4.78 15.30
C LEU A 157 -12.66 -5.42 13.96
N GLY A 158 -11.91 -4.70 13.11
CA GLY A 158 -11.35 -5.24 11.86
C GLY A 158 -10.53 -6.49 12.10
N ARG A 159 -9.60 -6.45 13.05
CA ARG A 159 -8.73 -7.60 13.41
C ARG A 159 -9.53 -8.80 13.90
N MET A 160 -10.61 -8.57 14.65
CA MET A 160 -11.46 -9.63 15.18
C MET A 160 -12.29 -10.29 14.05
N LEU A 161 -12.87 -9.49 13.15
CA LEU A 161 -13.64 -10.02 12.02
C LEU A 161 -12.76 -10.71 10.97
N GLN A 162 -11.57 -10.20 10.66
CA GLN A 162 -10.62 -10.86 9.77
C GLN A 162 -10.25 -12.27 10.24
N LYS A 163 -10.11 -12.48 11.56
CA LYS A 163 -9.89 -13.83 12.12
C LYS A 163 -11.07 -14.78 11.93
N VAL A 164 -12.29 -14.26 11.85
CA VAL A 164 -13.49 -15.06 11.61
C VAL A 164 -13.63 -15.38 10.12
N PHE A 165 -13.40 -14.40 9.24
CA PHE A 165 -13.51 -14.57 7.78
C PHE A 165 -12.36 -15.38 7.16
N LYS A 166 -11.12 -15.29 7.65
CA LYS A 166 -10.00 -16.15 7.19
C LYS A 166 -10.13 -17.62 7.64
N ARG A 167 -11.11 -17.94 8.48
CA ARG A 167 -11.34 -19.28 9.04
C ARG A 167 -12.44 -20.06 8.31
N TRP A 168 -13.02 -19.45 7.27
CA TRP A 168 -13.97 -20.01 6.32
C TRP A 168 -13.40 -19.89 4.91
#